data_AF-A0A850LUN6-F1
#
_entry.id   AF-A0A850LUN6-F1
#
_cell.length_a   1.000
_cell.length_b   1.000
_cell.length_c   1.000
_cell.angle_alpha   90.00
_cell.angle_beta   90.00
_cell.angle_gamma   90.00
#
_symmetry.space_group_name_H-M   'P 1'
#
loop_
_entity.id
_entity.type
_entity.pdbx_description
1 polymer ?
#
loop_
_entity_poly.entity_id
_entity_poly.type
_entity_poly.pdbx_seq_one_letter_code
_entity_poly.pdbx_strand_id
1 'polypeptide(L)'
;MDVKRNLAKSLVYRAITIGFGLLTAYIVTGDIFTAFLVSILTEVVQFFWYFSFDTVWTYYDEKRLRKLIGEEFRQKEIKLKLSLESITDIAREFSQVDTFIPKVYNSVLSFYNKILLNKELKELHDDFLEYKNAFETIHKGRELAES
;
A
#
# COMPACT_ATOMS: atom_id res chain seq x y z
N MET A 1 -10.76 -4.73 27.33
CA MET A 1 -11.86 -5.59 26.85
C MET A 1 -11.52 -7.03 27.21
N ASP A 2 -12.32 -7.64 28.08
CA ASP A 2 -11.95 -8.82 28.87
C ASP A 2 -11.75 -10.10 28.04
N VAL A 3 -10.50 -10.39 27.69
CA VAL A 3 -10.08 -11.66 27.06
C VAL A 3 -10.62 -12.88 27.84
N LYS A 4 -10.65 -12.80 29.18
CA LYS A 4 -11.21 -13.83 30.06
C LYS A 4 -12.71 -14.07 29.81
N ARG A 5 -13.49 -13.00 29.58
CA ARG A 5 -14.94 -13.09 29.32
C ARG A 5 -15.22 -13.69 27.95
N ASN A 6 -14.41 -13.36 26.95
CA ASN A 6 -14.55 -13.91 25.60
C ASN A 6 -14.16 -15.40 25.54
N LEU A 7 -13.09 -15.80 26.24
CA LEU A 7 -12.72 -17.20 26.39
C LEU A 7 -13.81 -18.02 27.10
N ALA A 8 -14.35 -17.49 28.20
CA ALA A 8 -15.44 -18.14 28.92
C ALA A 8 -16.69 -18.31 28.04
N LYS A 9 -17.09 -17.28 27.29
CA LYS A 9 -18.21 -17.37 26.34
C LYS A 9 -17.98 -18.42 25.25
N SER A 10 -16.77 -18.48 24.69
CA SER A 10 -16.41 -19.46 23.66
C SER A 10 -16.46 -20.90 24.20
N LEU A 11 -15.93 -21.11 25.40
CA LEU A 11 -16.00 -22.40 26.10
C LEU A 11 -17.43 -22.84 26.38
N VAL A 12 -18.25 -21.94 26.93
CA VAL A 12 -19.67 -22.22 27.23
C VAL A 12 -20.43 -22.54 25.94
N TYR A 13 -20.24 -21.76 24.88
CA TYR A 13 -20.87 -22.01 23.59
C TYR A 13 -20.50 -23.40 23.05
N ARG A 14 -19.22 -23.76 23.10
CA ARG A 14 -18.75 -25.07 22.63
C ARG A 14 -19.28 -26.23 23.45
N ALA A 15 -19.37 -26.07 24.77
CA ALA A 15 -19.98 -27.07 25.65
C ALA A 15 -21.47 -27.28 25.34
N ILE A 16 -22.21 -26.21 25.06
CA ILE A 16 -23.62 -26.28 24.64
C ILE A 16 -23.74 -27.02 23.30
N THR A 17 -22.92 -26.68 22.30
CA THR A 17 -22.96 -27.30 20.98
C THR A 17 -22.66 -28.80 21.03
N ILE A 18 -21.64 -29.21 21.80
CA ILE A 18 -21.33 -30.63 22.02
C ILE A 18 -22.48 -31.34 22.73
N GLY A 19 -23.08 -30.71 23.74
CA GLY A 19 -24.24 -31.24 24.46
C GLY A 19 -25.45 -31.45 23.56
N PHE A 20 -25.76 -30.48 22.69
CA PHE A 20 -26.80 -30.62 21.68
C PHE A 20 -26.49 -31.74 20.68
N GLY A 21 -25.24 -31.82 20.18
CA GLY A 21 -24.82 -32.89 19.28
C GLY A 21 -24.98 -34.28 19.91
N LEU A 22 -24.64 -34.41 21.19
CA LEU A 22 -24.82 -35.64 21.94
C LEU A 22 -26.30 -35.99 22.17
N LEU A 23 -27.14 -35.02 22.53
CA LEU A 23 -28.57 -35.21 22.71
C LEU A 23 -29.25 -35.62 21.40
N THR A 24 -28.95 -34.94 20.29
CA THR A 24 -29.50 -35.29 18.98
C THR A 24 -29.04 -36.67 18.54
N ALA A 25 -27.76 -36.99 18.70
CA ALA A 25 -27.24 -38.32 18.39
C ALA A 25 -27.92 -39.39 19.26
N TYR A 26 -28.07 -39.14 20.56
CA TYR A 26 -28.73 -40.06 21.49
C TYR A 26 -30.21 -40.32 21.15
N ILE A 27 -30.95 -39.28 20.77
CA ILE A 27 -32.35 -39.43 20.30
C ILE A 27 -32.41 -40.34 19.06
N VAL A 28 -31.41 -40.28 18.18
CA VAL A 28 -31.36 -41.05 16.93
C VAL A 28 -30.88 -42.49 17.15
N THR A 29 -29.81 -42.69 17.94
CA THR A 29 -29.20 -44.02 18.13
C THR A 29 -29.76 -44.79 19.31
N GLY A 30 -30.41 -44.13 20.28
CA GLY A 30 -30.91 -44.75 21.52
C GLY A 30 -29.84 -45.24 22.50
N ASP A 31 -28.56 -45.19 22.10
CA ASP A 31 -27.40 -45.57 22.91
C ASP A 31 -26.49 -44.35 23.17
N ILE A 32 -26.15 -44.15 24.45
CA ILE A 32 -25.35 -43.04 24.93
C ILE A 32 -23.88 -43.17 24.57
N PHE A 33 -23.35 -44.41 24.47
CA PHE A 33 -21.96 -44.63 24.08
C PHE A 33 -21.76 -44.31 22.60
N THR A 34 -22.67 -44.80 21.74
CA THR A 34 -22.67 -44.47 20.31
C THR A 34 -22.87 -42.96 20.08
N ALA A 35 -23.78 -42.31 20.81
CA ALA A 35 -24.01 -40.87 20.69
C ALA A 35 -22.77 -40.03 21.04
N PHE A 36 -22.03 -40.45 22.07
CA PHE A 36 -20.78 -39.81 22.47
C PHE A 36 -19.70 -39.93 21.40
N LEU A 37 -19.50 -41.12 20.84
CA LEU A 37 -18.54 -41.35 19.76
C LEU A 37 -18.88 -40.52 18.51
N VAL A 38 -20.16 -40.47 18.13
CA VAL A 38 -20.64 -39.67 17.00
C VAL A 38 -20.40 -38.18 17.23
N SER A 39 -20.66 -37.67 18.44
CA SER A 39 -20.44 -36.26 18.79
C SER A 39 -18.97 -35.86 18.68
N ILE A 40 -18.05 -36.67 19.23
CA ILE A 40 -16.61 -36.43 19.11
C ILE A 40 -16.15 -36.50 17.66
N LEU A 41 -16.59 -37.51 16.91
CA LEU A 41 -16.21 -37.68 15.52
C LEU A 41 -16.66 -36.48 14.67
N THR A 42 -17.86 -35.97 14.93
CA THR A 42 -18.41 -34.80 14.25
C THR A 42 -17.55 -33.56 14.49
N GLU A 43 -17.14 -33.29 15.73
CA GLU A 43 -16.26 -32.16 16.06
C GLU A 43 -14.89 -32.28 15.39
N VAL A 44 -14.30 -33.48 15.35
CA VAL A 44 -13.02 -33.72 14.68
C VAL A 44 -13.15 -33.47 13.18
N VAL A 45 -14.18 -34.01 12.54
CA VAL A 45 -14.44 -33.79 11.10
C VAL A 45 -14.68 -32.31 10.81
N GLN A 46 -15.47 -31.62 11.63
CA GLN A 46 -15.71 -30.19 11.51
C GLN A 46 -14.42 -29.38 11.63
N PHE A 47 -13.54 -29.73 12.58
CA PHE A 47 -12.24 -29.08 12.73
C PHE A 47 -11.38 -29.24 11.48
N PHE A 48 -11.25 -30.45 10.94
CA PHE A 48 -10.48 -30.69 9.72
C PHE A 48 -11.07 -29.99 8.49
N TRP A 49 -12.40 -29.95 8.39
CA TRP A 49 -13.08 -29.26 7.30
C TRP A 49 -12.84 -27.75 7.36
N TYR A 50 -13.03 -27.15 8.54
CA TYR A 50 -12.78 -25.72 8.74
C TYR A 50 -11.31 -25.36 8.47
N PHE A 51 -10.37 -26.15 9.01
CA PHE A 51 -8.95 -25.94 8.80
C PHE A 51 -8.56 -26.02 7.31
N SER A 52 -9.12 -27.00 6.59
CA SER A 52 -8.86 -27.16 5.15
C SER A 52 -9.43 -26.00 4.35
N PHE A 53 -10.66 -25.58 4.66
CA PHE A 53 -11.29 -24.42 4.04
C PHE A 53 -10.48 -23.15 4.28
N ASP A 54 -10.08 -22.89 5.52
CA ASP A 54 -9.31 -21.72 5.92
C ASP A 54 -7.93 -21.70 5.25
N THR A 55 -7.25 -22.84 5.18
CA THR A 55 -5.96 -22.98 4.48
C THR A 55 -6.08 -22.68 2.99
N VAL A 56 -7.09 -23.25 2.32
CA VAL A 56 -7.34 -23.01 0.90
C VAL A 56 -7.64 -21.53 0.66
N TRP A 57 -8.51 -20.95 1.48
CA TRP A 57 -8.92 -19.56 1.31
C TRP A 57 -7.77 -18.59 1.58
N THR A 58 -6.99 -18.83 2.64
CA THR A 58 -5.79 -18.04 2.97
C THR A 58 -4.80 -18.05 1.81
N TYR A 59 -4.58 -19.20 1.18
CA TYR A 59 -3.69 -19.30 0.01
C TYR A 59 -4.20 -18.47 -1.18
N TYR A 60 -5.51 -18.47 -1.45
CA TYR A 60 -6.10 -17.64 -2.51
C TYR A 60 -6.02 -16.15 -2.18
N ASP A 61 -6.34 -15.76 -0.95
CA ASP A 61 -6.29 -14.37 -0.52
C ASP A 61 -4.87 -13.81 -0.54
N GLU A 62 -3.86 -14.57 -0.09
CA GLU A 62 -2.47 -14.18 -0.19
C GLU A 62 -2.04 -13.93 -1.64
N LYS A 63 -2.43 -14.80 -2.57
CA LYS A 63 -2.14 -14.61 -4.00
C LYS A 63 -2.80 -13.36 -4.55
N ARG A 64 -4.05 -13.08 -4.16
CA ARG A 64 -4.78 -11.89 -4.60
C ARG A 64 -4.15 -10.61 -4.03
N LEU A 65 -3.81 -10.60 -2.74
CA LEU A 65 -3.13 -9.49 -2.07
C LEU A 65 -1.79 -9.18 -2.73
N ARG A 66 -0.98 -10.20 -3.02
CA ARG A 66 0.30 -10.01 -3.72
C ARG A 66 0.14 -9.36 -5.09
N LYS A 67 -0.91 -9.72 -5.85
CA LYS A 67 -1.20 -9.08 -7.15
C LYS A 67 -1.61 -7.62 -7.00
N LEU A 68 -2.55 -7.32 -6.10
CA LEU A 68 -3.02 -5.96 -5.85
C LEU A 68 -1.88 -5.04 -5.40
N ILE A 69 -1.07 -5.51 -4.46
CA ILE A 69 0.11 -4.77 -3.97
C ILE A 69 1.11 -4.53 -5.13
N GLY A 70 1.37 -5.56 -5.94
CA GLY A 70 2.25 -5.43 -7.11
C GLY A 70 1.74 -4.43 -8.15
N GLU A 71 0.44 -4.42 -8.44
CA GLU A 71 -0.20 -3.46 -9.34
C GLU A 71 -0.12 -2.03 -8.78
N GLU A 72 -0.39 -1.83 -7.49
CA GLU A 72 -0.24 -0.51 -6.85
C GLU A 72 1.18 0.02 -6.91
N PHE A 73 2.19 -0.83 -6.63
CA PHE A 73 3.59 -0.42 -6.73
C PHE A 73 3.95 -0.01 -8.16
N ARG A 74 3.52 -0.78 -9.16
CA ARG A 74 3.74 -0.45 -10.57
C ARG A 74 3.07 0.86 -10.97
N GLN A 75 1.85 1.12 -10.49
CA GLN A 75 1.16 2.40 -10.74
C GLN A 75 1.88 3.58 -10.09
N LYS A 76 2.35 3.41 -8.86
CA LYS A 76 3.16 4.43 -8.16
C LYS A 76 4.47 4.70 -8.90
N GLU A 77 5.15 3.66 -9.38
CA GLU A 77 6.39 3.80 -10.17
C GLU A 77 6.14 4.58 -11.47
N ILE A 78 5.09 4.23 -12.23
CA ILE A 78 4.72 4.94 -13.47
C ILE A 78 4.41 6.41 -13.16
N LYS A 79 3.63 6.67 -12.11
CA LYS A 79 3.27 8.03 -11.71
C LYS A 79 4.51 8.86 -11.29
N LEU A 80 5.45 8.25 -10.57
CA LEU A 80 6.70 8.90 -10.18
C LEU A 80 7.55 9.23 -11.41
N LYS A 81 7.73 8.27 -12.34
CA LYS A 81 8.48 8.50 -13.58
C LYS A 81 7.87 9.63 -14.41
N LEU A 82 6.56 9.60 -14.63
CA LEU A 82 5.84 10.64 -15.37
C LEU A 82 6.00 12.02 -14.68
N SER A 83 5.94 12.05 -13.35
CA SER A 83 6.13 13.29 -12.59
C SER A 83 7.56 13.83 -12.73
N LEU A 84 8.57 12.97 -12.73
CA LEU A 84 9.97 13.38 -12.90
C LEU A 84 10.22 13.93 -14.30
N GLU A 85 9.74 13.22 -15.33
CA GLU A 85 9.81 13.66 -16.73
C GLU A 85 9.16 15.05 -16.91
N SER A 86 7.99 15.26 -16.31
CA SER A 86 7.31 16.56 -16.34
C SER A 86 8.13 17.69 -15.71
N ILE A 87 8.81 17.42 -14.59
CA ILE A 87 9.66 18.44 -13.93
C ILE A 87 10.88 18.75 -14.81
N THR A 88 11.48 17.73 -15.42
CA THR A 88 12.61 17.90 -16.35
C THR A 88 12.21 18.71 -17.57
N ASP A 89 11.02 18.46 -18.13
CA ASP A 89 10.50 19.22 -19.27
C ASP A 89 10.22 20.68 -18.91
N ILE A 90 9.57 20.94 -17.77
CA ILE A 90 9.36 22.31 -17.27
C ILE A 90 10.70 23.03 -17.08
N ALA A 91 11.69 22.34 -16.52
CA ALA A 91 13.02 22.90 -16.33
C ALA A 91 13.75 23.17 -17.64
N ARG A 92 13.56 22.34 -18.65
CA ARG A 92 14.06 22.60 -20.00
C ARG A 92 13.38 23.84 -20.59
N GLU A 93 12.06 23.95 -20.51
CA GLU A 93 11.31 25.11 -21.00
C GLU A 93 11.75 26.39 -20.31
N PHE A 94 11.85 26.39 -18.97
CA PHE A 94 12.33 27.53 -18.20
C PHE A 94 13.73 27.97 -18.60
N SER A 95 14.61 27.04 -19.01
CA SER A 95 15.96 27.40 -19.45
C SER A 95 15.97 28.24 -20.72
N GLN A 96 14.90 28.19 -21.50
CA GLN A 96 14.73 28.88 -22.77
C GLN A 96 13.84 30.12 -22.64
N VAL A 97 13.18 30.31 -21.50
CA VAL A 97 12.33 31.48 -21.25
C VAL A 97 13.19 32.73 -21.23
N ASP A 98 12.89 33.68 -22.10
CA ASP A 98 13.47 35.01 -22.07
C ASP A 98 12.58 35.95 -21.24
N THR A 99 13.11 36.49 -20.13
CA THR A 99 12.37 37.40 -19.24
C THR A 99 13.20 38.62 -18.83
N PHE A 100 12.55 39.79 -18.82
CA PHE A 100 13.12 41.05 -18.29
C PHE A 100 12.61 41.40 -16.90
N ILE A 101 11.63 40.64 -16.38
CA ILE A 101 11.01 40.89 -15.09
C ILE A 101 11.87 40.25 -13.98
N PRO A 102 12.46 41.04 -13.05
CA PRO A 102 13.35 40.51 -12.02
C PRO A 102 12.69 39.43 -11.17
N LYS A 103 11.41 39.60 -10.86
CA LYS A 103 10.63 38.62 -10.08
C LYS A 103 10.53 37.26 -10.75
N VAL A 104 10.32 37.23 -12.07
CA VAL A 104 10.22 35.98 -12.84
C VAL A 104 11.60 35.32 -12.91
N TYR A 105 12.64 36.09 -13.22
CA TYR A 105 14.02 35.63 -13.23
C TYR A 105 14.42 34.96 -11.90
N ASN A 106 14.22 35.66 -10.78
CA ASN A 106 14.54 35.14 -9.45
C ASN A 106 13.70 33.92 -9.08
N SER A 107 12.45 33.83 -9.55
CA SER A 107 11.57 32.68 -9.31
C SER A 107 12.09 31.42 -10.01
N VAL A 108 12.45 31.54 -11.30
CA VAL A 108 13.03 30.44 -12.09
C VAL A 108 14.37 29.99 -11.50
N LEU A 109 15.22 30.93 -11.10
CA LEU A 109 16.51 30.62 -10.49
C LEU A 109 16.35 29.96 -9.11
N SER A 110 15.36 30.39 -8.33
CA SER A 110 14.98 29.74 -7.06
C SER A 110 14.49 28.31 -7.28
N PHE A 111 13.72 28.06 -8.35
CA PHE A 111 13.26 26.73 -8.72
C PHE A 111 14.45 25.78 -8.99
N TYR A 112 15.41 26.16 -9.84
CA TYR A 112 16.60 25.34 -10.09
C TYR A 112 17.41 25.09 -8.81
N ASN A 113 17.65 26.13 -8.00
CA ASN A 113 18.40 25.99 -6.76
C ASN A 113 17.73 25.03 -5.78
N LYS A 114 16.39 25.07 -5.66
CA LYS A 114 15.66 24.14 -4.78
C LYS A 114 15.78 22.69 -5.25
N ILE A 115 15.76 22.46 -6.56
CA ILE A 115 15.94 21.12 -7.14
C ILE A 115 17.38 20.63 -6.92
N LEU A 116 18.38 21.48 -7.16
CA LEU A 116 19.80 21.16 -6.97
C LEU A 116 20.17 20.92 -5.49
N LEU A 117 19.40 21.44 -4.54
CA LEU A 117 19.57 21.13 -3.12
C LEU A 117 18.89 19.82 -2.70
N ASN A 118 17.97 19.30 -3.50
CA ASN A 118 17.25 18.09 -3.17
C ASN A 118 18.12 16.84 -3.44
N LYS A 119 18.41 16.08 -2.39
CA LYS A 119 19.21 14.84 -2.46
C LYS A 119 18.51 13.70 -3.20
N GLU A 120 17.18 13.70 -3.25
CA GLU A 120 16.38 12.68 -3.94
C GLU A 120 16.48 12.79 -5.47
N LEU A 121 16.83 13.97 -5.98
CA LEU A 121 16.94 14.26 -7.41
C LEU A 121 18.39 14.31 -7.90
N LYS A 122 19.32 13.71 -7.14
CA LYS A 122 20.75 13.76 -7.43
C LYS A 122 21.10 13.21 -8.82
N GLU A 123 20.38 12.19 -9.28
CA GLU A 123 20.59 11.60 -10.61
C GLU A 123 20.29 12.57 -11.76
N LEU A 124 19.42 13.56 -11.52
CA LEU A 124 19.05 14.57 -12.50
C LEU A 124 19.83 15.88 -12.32
N HIS A 125 20.68 15.99 -11.29
CA HIS A 125 21.37 17.24 -10.95
C HIS A 125 22.19 17.81 -12.10
N ASP A 126 22.86 16.96 -12.87
CA ASP A 126 23.68 17.38 -13.99
C ASP A 126 22.82 18.06 -15.07
N ASP A 127 21.67 17.46 -15.42
CA ASP A 127 20.70 18.03 -16.37
C ASP A 127 20.15 19.36 -15.87
N PHE A 128 19.71 19.43 -14.60
CA PHE A 128 19.17 20.67 -14.02
C PHE A 128 20.23 21.77 -13.90
N LEU A 129 21.49 21.41 -13.66
CA LEU A 129 22.60 22.35 -13.63
C LEU A 129 22.88 22.91 -15.02
N GLU A 130 22.84 22.06 -16.06
CA GLU A 130 22.94 22.48 -17.45
C GLU A 130 21.83 23.47 -17.82
N TYR A 131 20.57 23.14 -17.52
CA TYR A 131 19.42 24.01 -17.78
C TYR A 131 19.52 25.34 -17.02
N LYS A 132 19.95 25.32 -15.76
CA LYS A 132 20.19 26.55 -14.99
C LYS A 132 21.26 27.43 -15.64
N ASN A 133 22.38 26.84 -16.04
CA ASN A 133 23.49 27.59 -16.65
C ASN A 133 23.08 28.18 -18.00
N ALA A 134 22.28 27.46 -18.79
CA ALA A 134 21.70 27.96 -20.03
C ALA A 134 20.80 29.18 -19.76
N PHE A 135 19.92 29.09 -18.75
CA PHE A 135 19.08 30.20 -18.33
C PHE A 135 19.88 31.44 -17.94
N GLU A 136 20.88 31.28 -17.07
CA GLU A 136 21.74 32.39 -16.62
C GLU A 136 22.52 33.02 -17.78
N THR A 137 22.96 32.20 -18.75
CA THR A 137 23.69 32.66 -19.93
C THR A 137 22.84 33.55 -20.83
N ILE A 138 21.57 33.18 -21.06
CA ILE A 138 20.63 33.99 -21.87
C ILE A 138 20.40 35.37 -21.27
N HIS A 139 20.46 35.49 -19.94
CA HIS A 139 20.16 36.73 -19.19
C HIS A 139 21.42 37.50 -18.76
N LYS A 140 22.61 37.01 -19.08
CA LYS A 140 23.87 37.63 -18.67
C LYS A 140 24.01 39.03 -19.31
N GLY A 141 24.26 40.04 -18.50
CA GLY A 141 24.49 41.42 -18.95
C GLY A 141 23.23 42.23 -19.24
N ARG A 142 22.06 41.76 -18.81
CA ARG A 142 20.79 42.51 -18.93
C ARG A 142 20.54 43.35 -17.68
N GLU A 143 20.14 44.60 -17.87
CA GLU A 143 19.53 45.41 -16.80
C GLU A 143 18.10 44.90 -16.60
N LEU A 144 17.89 44.16 -15.51
CA LEU A 144 16.55 43.71 -15.12
C LEU A 144 15.77 44.94 -14.64
N ALA A 145 14.70 45.30 -15.34
CA ALA A 145 13.96 46.53 -15.06
C ALA A 145 13.43 46.52 -13.62
N GLU A 146 13.91 47.44 -12.79
CA GLU A 146 13.39 47.65 -11.43
C GLU A 146 11.93 48.11 -11.56
N SER A 147 11.00 47.29 -11.07
CA SER A 147 9.58 47.62 -10.93
C SER A 147 9.30 48.27 -9.59
#